data_AF-A0A7C1R3Q2-F1
#
_entry.id   AF-A0A7C1R3Q2-F1
#
_cell.length_a   1.000
_cell.length_b   1.000
_cell.length_c   1.000
_cell.angle_alpha   90.00
_cell.angle_beta   90.00
_cell.angle_gamma   90.00
#
_symmetry.space_group_name_H-M   'P 1'
#
loop_
_entity.id
_entity.type
_entity.pdbx_description
1 polymer ?
#
loop_
_entity_poly.entity_id
_entity_poly.type
_entity_poly.pdbx_seq_one_letter_code
_entity_poly.pdbx_strand_id
1 'polypeptide(L)'
;MVPRDGCIQRDGKHLLYIGIAPPKDRPVRRGGPTPVKSRLWRNHLRGTVRTSTLRLSLAALLEHELELAFWRDKRNRVRMDRHHEDKLTDWIAKHAAISVVQHDEPWSLEETLIRNGPSLPLNLSMSGHPFRSTLSDLRRALARN
;
A
#
# COMPACT_ATOMS: atom_id res chain seq x y z
N MET A 1 -11.69 6.85 -10.20
CA MET A 1 -11.13 5.59 -10.74
C MET A 1 -9.61 5.71 -10.77
N VAL A 2 -8.86 4.64 -10.44
CA VAL A 2 -7.38 4.64 -10.47
C VAL A 2 -6.89 4.57 -11.92
N PRO A 3 -6.02 5.49 -12.38
CA PRO A 3 -5.48 5.44 -13.75
C PRO A 3 -4.56 4.23 -13.92
N ARG A 4 -4.62 3.61 -15.11
CA ARG A 4 -3.88 2.39 -15.43
C ARG A 4 -2.91 2.55 -16.60
N ASP A 5 -2.93 3.71 -17.26
CA ASP A 5 -2.08 3.98 -18.42
C ASP A 5 -0.60 3.93 -18.02
N GLY A 6 0.19 3.19 -18.79
CA GLY A 6 1.61 2.95 -18.50
C GLY A 6 1.89 1.99 -17.34
N CYS A 7 0.86 1.39 -16.70
CA CYS A 7 1.08 0.33 -15.73
C CYS A 7 1.46 -0.97 -16.44
N ILE A 8 2.39 -1.74 -15.86
CA ILE A 8 2.68 -3.09 -16.36
C ILE A 8 1.43 -3.96 -16.19
N GLN A 9 1.08 -4.69 -17.24
CA GLN A 9 -0.01 -5.67 -17.22
C GLN A 9 0.53 -7.10 -17.31
N ARG A 10 -0.04 -8.01 -16.51
CA ARG A 10 0.24 -9.45 -16.54
C ARG A 10 -0.99 -10.24 -16.10
N ASP A 11 -1.36 -11.26 -16.85
CA ASP A 11 -2.50 -12.15 -16.56
C ASP A 11 -3.80 -11.39 -16.23
N GLY A 12 -4.08 -10.34 -17.02
CA GLY A 12 -5.24 -9.47 -16.85
C GLY A 12 -5.18 -8.50 -15.66
N LYS A 13 -4.06 -8.46 -14.92
CA LYS A 13 -3.88 -7.60 -13.74
C LYS A 13 -2.85 -6.50 -14.02
N HIS A 14 -2.96 -5.39 -13.30
CA HIS A 14 -2.04 -4.25 -13.42
C HIS A 14 -1.17 -4.13 -12.17
N LEU A 15 0.11 -3.83 -12.36
CA LEU A 15 1.01 -3.49 -11.26
C LEU A 15 0.73 -2.05 -10.82
N LEU A 16 0.05 -1.88 -9.69
CA LEU A 16 -0.36 -0.56 -9.20
C LEU A 16 0.51 -0.02 -8.06
N TYR A 17 1.23 -0.91 -7.37
CA TYR A 17 2.04 -0.59 -6.20
C TYR A 17 3.26 -1.49 -6.12
N ILE A 18 4.40 -0.93 -5.71
CA ILE A 18 5.56 -1.70 -5.24
C ILE A 18 5.98 -1.27 -3.84
N GLY A 19 6.66 -2.18 -3.14
CA GLY A 19 7.18 -1.93 -1.81
C GLY A 19 8.35 -2.86 -1.47
N ILE A 20 9.27 -2.40 -0.62
CA ILE A 20 10.44 -3.19 -0.19
C ILE A 20 10.40 -3.78 1.22
N ALA A 21 11.12 -4.89 1.44
CA ALA A 21 11.46 -5.36 2.79
C ALA A 21 12.84 -6.04 2.78
N PRO A 22 13.76 -5.69 3.71
CA PRO A 22 13.67 -4.61 4.69
C PRO A 22 13.92 -3.22 4.05
N PRO A 23 13.61 -2.11 4.75
CA PRO A 23 14.11 -0.80 4.37
C PRO A 23 15.61 -0.67 4.66
N LYS A 24 16.28 0.28 3.99
CA LYS A 24 17.74 0.51 4.06
C LYS A 24 18.28 0.64 5.49
N ASP A 25 17.55 1.32 6.36
CA ASP A 25 17.92 1.65 7.74
C ASP A 25 17.59 0.55 8.77
N ARG A 26 16.95 -0.55 8.34
CA ARG A 26 16.47 -1.59 9.25
C ARG A 26 16.81 -3.00 8.76
N PRO A 27 18.11 -3.35 8.68
CA PRO A 27 18.56 -4.64 8.16
C PRO A 27 18.03 -5.82 8.98
N VAL A 28 17.97 -6.99 8.33
CA VAL A 28 17.41 -8.21 8.92
C VAL A 28 18.27 -8.68 10.09
N ARG A 29 17.67 -8.84 11.28
CA ARG A 29 18.33 -9.54 12.39
C ARG A 29 18.47 -11.02 12.06
N ARG A 30 19.67 -11.60 12.24
CA ARG A 30 19.90 -13.05 12.14
C ARG A 30 18.90 -13.79 13.05
N GLY A 31 18.20 -14.78 12.50
CA GLY A 31 17.21 -15.60 13.22
C GLY A 31 15.78 -15.05 13.30
N GLY A 32 15.48 -13.87 12.74
CA GLY A 32 14.12 -13.32 12.67
C GLY A 32 13.29 -13.85 11.48
N PRO A 33 11.95 -13.72 11.50
CA PRO A 33 11.12 -14.03 10.33
C PRO A 33 11.56 -13.19 9.12
N THR A 34 11.53 -13.77 7.92
CA THR A 34 11.95 -13.07 6.69
C THR A 34 11.18 -11.75 6.55
N PRO A 35 11.87 -10.63 6.22
CA PRO A 35 11.26 -9.30 6.16
C PRO A 35 10.04 -9.25 5.23
N VAL A 36 10.10 -10.00 4.14
CA VAL A 36 9.00 -10.14 3.17
C VAL A 36 7.79 -10.82 3.82
N LYS A 37 7.96 -11.95 4.51
CA LYS A 37 6.85 -12.63 5.20
C LYS A 37 6.23 -11.72 6.24
N SER A 38 7.03 -11.02 7.04
CA SER A 38 6.51 -10.09 8.05
C SER A 38 5.78 -8.89 7.42
N ARG A 39 6.36 -8.24 6.41
CA ARG A 39 5.77 -7.05 5.77
C ARG A 39 4.53 -7.40 4.96
N LEU A 40 4.58 -8.48 4.19
CA LEU A 40 3.46 -8.90 3.36
C LEU A 40 2.30 -9.39 4.22
N TRP A 41 2.54 -10.39 5.07
CA TRP A 41 1.47 -11.00 5.86
C TRP A 41 0.97 -10.12 6.99
N ARG A 42 1.86 -9.51 7.79
CA ARG A 42 1.43 -8.78 9.00
C ARG A 42 0.99 -7.35 8.74
N ASN A 43 1.42 -6.72 7.64
CA ASN A 43 1.05 -5.33 7.35
C ASN A 43 0.05 -5.22 6.21
N HIS A 44 0.37 -5.72 5.02
CA HIS A 44 -0.49 -5.49 3.85
C HIS A 44 -1.72 -6.39 3.87
N LEU A 45 -1.53 -7.68 4.14
CA LEU A 45 -2.62 -8.66 4.07
C LEU A 45 -3.49 -8.68 5.32
N ARG A 46 -2.91 -8.59 6.53
CA ARG A 46 -3.67 -8.69 7.80
C ARG A 46 -3.47 -7.51 8.75
N GLY A 47 -2.82 -6.45 8.28
CA GLY A 47 -2.51 -5.29 9.10
C GLY A 47 -3.68 -4.32 9.19
N THR A 48 -3.36 -3.08 9.54
CA THR A 48 -4.34 -2.00 9.68
C THR A 48 -3.96 -0.83 8.78
N VAL A 49 -4.90 0.07 8.50
CA VAL A 49 -4.62 1.33 7.77
C VAL A 49 -3.59 2.20 8.51
N ARG A 50 -3.41 1.99 9.82
CA ARG A 50 -2.35 2.61 10.62
C ARG A 50 -0.95 2.24 10.13
N THR A 51 -0.73 0.94 9.89
CA THR A 51 0.61 0.36 9.76
C THR A 51 0.99 0.07 8.32
N SER A 52 0.07 0.25 7.38
CA SER A 52 0.28 -0.03 5.96
C SER A 52 -0.16 1.13 5.08
N THR A 53 0.81 1.74 4.39
CA THR A 53 0.57 2.81 3.42
C THR A 53 -0.33 2.35 2.27
N LEU A 54 -0.16 1.10 1.82
CA LEU A 54 -1.02 0.51 0.78
C LEU A 54 -2.47 0.37 1.30
N ARG A 55 -2.67 -0.19 2.50
CA ARG A 55 -4.03 -0.35 3.06
C ARG A 55 -4.72 1.00 3.21
N LEU A 56 -4.03 2.01 3.72
CA LEU A 56 -4.59 3.35 3.84
C LEU A 56 -5.00 3.93 2.48
N SER A 57 -4.22 3.66 1.43
CA SER A 57 -4.52 4.13 0.07
C SER A 57 -5.72 3.38 -0.52
N LEU A 58 -5.79 2.06 -0.36
CA LEU A 58 -6.94 1.26 -0.79
C LEU A 58 -8.21 1.62 -0.02
N ALA A 59 -8.12 1.79 1.30
CA ALA A 59 -9.25 2.20 2.12
C ALA A 59 -9.82 3.55 1.69
N ALA A 60 -8.96 4.52 1.37
CA ALA A 60 -9.39 5.83 0.86
C ALA A 60 -10.07 5.74 -0.51
N LEU A 61 -9.63 4.82 -1.37
CA LEU A 61 -10.22 4.62 -2.70
C LEU A 61 -11.54 3.86 -2.65
N LEU A 62 -11.70 2.98 -1.66
CA LEU A 62 -12.82 2.04 -1.51
C LEU A 62 -13.78 2.43 -0.39
N GLU A 63 -13.65 3.63 0.18
CA GLU A 63 -14.45 4.10 1.32
C GLU A 63 -15.95 3.91 1.07
N HIS A 64 -16.45 4.39 -0.07
CA HIS A 64 -17.86 4.26 -0.43
C HIS A 64 -18.23 2.84 -0.87
N GLU A 65 -17.38 2.16 -1.64
CA GLU A 65 -17.66 0.82 -2.17
C GLU A 65 -17.79 -0.24 -1.06
N LEU A 66 -16.99 -0.12 0.00
CA LEU A 66 -16.96 -1.07 1.11
C LEU A 66 -17.68 -0.55 2.36
N GLU A 67 -18.26 0.65 2.29
CA GLU A 67 -18.90 1.34 3.41
C GLU A 67 -17.97 1.33 4.64
N LEU A 68 -16.77 1.89 4.45
CA LEU A 68 -15.76 1.98 5.50
C LEU A 68 -16.00 3.23 6.33
N ALA A 69 -15.92 3.08 7.65
CA ALA A 69 -15.95 4.21 8.57
C ALA A 69 -14.57 4.40 9.22
N PHE A 70 -14.20 5.67 9.41
CA PHE A 70 -12.89 6.06 9.89
C PHE A 70 -13.00 6.98 11.10
N TRP A 71 -12.00 6.94 11.97
CA TRP A 71 -11.80 7.91 13.04
C TRP A 71 -10.32 8.28 13.19
N ARG A 72 -10.03 9.32 13.97
CA ARG A 72 -8.65 9.77 14.24
C ARG A 72 -8.31 9.59 15.70
N ASP A 73 -7.16 8.96 15.96
CA ASP A 73 -6.67 8.82 17.33
C ASP A 73 -6.13 10.14 17.90
N LYS A 74 -5.78 10.14 19.19
CA LYS A 74 -5.23 11.32 19.90
C LYS A 74 -3.98 11.93 19.25
N ARG A 75 -3.31 11.20 18.33
CA ARG A 75 -2.16 11.69 17.55
C ARG A 75 -2.55 12.04 16.11
N ASN A 76 -3.83 12.28 15.85
CA ASN A 76 -4.39 12.61 14.55
C ASN A 76 -4.15 11.55 13.47
N ARG A 77 -4.08 10.27 13.84
CA ARG A 77 -3.84 9.18 12.88
C ARG A 77 -5.13 8.45 12.56
N VAL A 78 -5.37 8.22 11.28
CA VAL A 78 -6.55 7.51 10.76
C VAL A 78 -6.60 6.06 11.24
N ARG A 79 -7.75 5.64 11.72
CA ARG A 79 -8.08 4.30 12.22
C ARG A 79 -9.41 3.87 11.64
N MET A 80 -9.64 2.56 11.67
CA MET A 80 -10.93 1.95 11.46
C MET A 80 -11.17 0.95 12.59
N ASP A 81 -12.45 0.67 12.85
CA ASP A 81 -12.81 -0.42 13.74
C ASP A 81 -12.52 -1.77 13.06
N ARG A 82 -12.40 -2.83 13.87
CA ARG A 82 -11.91 -4.12 13.39
C ARG A 82 -12.73 -4.70 12.24
N HIS A 83 -14.05 -4.58 12.30
CA HIS A 83 -14.94 -5.04 11.22
C HIS A 83 -14.62 -4.40 9.86
N HIS A 84 -14.28 -3.11 9.83
CA HIS A 84 -13.90 -2.41 8.60
C HIS A 84 -12.50 -2.82 8.11
N GLU A 85 -11.56 -3.10 9.03
CA GLU A 85 -10.25 -3.67 8.67
C GLU A 85 -10.39 -5.08 8.08
N ASP A 86 -11.34 -5.87 8.58
CA ASP A 86 -11.63 -7.21 8.07
C ASP A 86 -12.29 -7.13 6.68
N LYS A 87 -13.28 -6.25 6.46
CA LYS A 87 -13.83 -5.97 5.12
C LYS A 87 -12.74 -5.65 4.08
N LEU A 88 -11.81 -4.76 4.43
CA LEU A 88 -10.71 -4.40 3.54
C LEU A 88 -9.75 -5.58 3.31
N THR A 89 -9.51 -6.40 4.33
CA THR A 89 -8.69 -7.60 4.22
C THR A 89 -9.28 -8.60 3.24
N ASP A 90 -10.58 -8.87 3.35
CA ASP A 90 -11.30 -9.80 2.47
C ASP A 90 -11.30 -9.30 1.02
N TRP A 91 -11.51 -8.00 0.82
CA TRP A 91 -11.42 -7.40 -0.51
C TRP A 91 -10.01 -7.53 -1.10
N ILE A 92 -8.96 -7.24 -0.34
CA ILE A 92 -7.58 -7.41 -0.81
C ILE A 92 -7.31 -8.87 -1.17
N ALA A 93 -7.74 -9.81 -0.33
CA ALA A 93 -7.54 -11.25 -0.58
C ALA A 93 -8.24 -11.72 -1.86
N LYS A 94 -9.42 -11.17 -2.15
CA LYS A 94 -10.21 -11.52 -3.34
C LYS A 94 -9.67 -10.89 -4.64
N HIS A 95 -9.15 -9.66 -4.57
CA HIS A 95 -8.87 -8.85 -5.76
C HIS A 95 -7.37 -8.65 -6.06
N ALA A 96 -6.50 -8.77 -5.07
CA ALA A 96 -5.07 -8.52 -5.27
C ALA A 96 -4.32 -9.76 -5.74
N ALA A 97 -3.38 -9.56 -6.67
CA ALA A 97 -2.28 -10.49 -6.89
C ALA A 97 -0.98 -9.88 -6.37
N ILE A 98 -0.11 -10.74 -5.85
CA ILE A 98 1.17 -10.33 -5.26
C ILE A 98 2.27 -11.09 -5.96
N SER A 99 3.29 -10.36 -6.40
CA SER A 99 4.57 -10.91 -6.85
C SER A 99 5.67 -10.48 -5.87
N VAL A 100 6.65 -11.36 -5.65
CA VAL A 100 7.78 -11.13 -4.75
C VAL A 100 9.05 -11.44 -5.52
N VAL A 101 10.02 -10.53 -5.43
CA VAL A 101 11.37 -10.71 -5.96
C VAL A 101 12.38 -10.46 -4.84
N GLN A 102 13.43 -11.28 -4.79
CA GLN A 102 14.56 -11.06 -3.90
C GLN A 102 15.59 -10.19 -4.60
N HIS A 103 16.15 -9.22 -3.87
CA HIS A 103 17.19 -8.33 -4.36
C HIS A 103 18.10 -7.95 -3.18
N ASP A 104 19.40 -7.79 -3.43
CA ASP A 104 20.38 -7.50 -2.38
C ASP A 104 20.21 -6.07 -1.82
N GLU A 105 19.90 -5.13 -2.71
CA GLU A 105 19.60 -3.74 -2.37
C GLU A 105 18.17 -3.35 -2.79
N PRO A 106 17.13 -3.83 -2.09
CA PRO A 106 15.76 -3.60 -2.51
C PRO A 106 15.39 -2.10 -2.52
N TRP A 107 16.02 -1.28 -1.67
CA TRP A 107 15.83 0.18 -1.65
C TRP A 107 16.28 0.87 -2.95
N SER A 108 17.43 0.48 -3.50
CA SER A 108 17.97 1.04 -4.75
C SER A 108 17.06 0.67 -5.93
N LEU A 109 16.55 -0.57 -5.93
CA LEU A 109 15.60 -1.04 -6.93
C LEU A 109 14.25 -0.31 -6.84
N GLU A 110 13.69 -0.13 -5.65
CA GLU A 110 12.41 0.57 -5.45
C GLU A 110 12.49 2.03 -5.88
N GLU A 111 13.56 2.73 -5.54
CA GLU A 111 13.75 4.11 -5.99
C GLU A 111 13.81 4.18 -7.52
N THR A 112 14.57 3.29 -8.16
CA THR A 112 14.68 3.22 -9.63
C THR A 112 13.33 2.98 -10.28
N LEU A 113 12.57 2.00 -9.79
CA LEU A 113 11.27 1.63 -10.35
C LEU A 113 10.20 2.71 -10.12
N ILE A 114 10.18 3.38 -8.96
CA ILE A 114 9.19 4.42 -8.68
C ILE A 114 9.48 5.70 -9.48
N ARG A 115 10.75 6.06 -9.67
CA ARG A 115 11.13 7.31 -10.36
C ARG A 115 11.14 7.18 -11.87
N ASN A 116 11.69 6.08 -12.38
CA ASN A 116 12.03 5.93 -13.79
C ASN A 116 11.40 4.67 -14.42
N GLY A 117 10.66 3.88 -13.65
CA GLY A 117 10.04 2.65 -14.10
C GLY A 117 8.60 2.86 -14.60
N PRO A 118 7.75 1.83 -14.47
CA PRO A 118 6.37 1.89 -14.96
C PRO A 118 5.50 2.86 -14.14
N SER A 119 4.32 3.18 -14.65
CA SER A 119 3.32 3.90 -13.86
C SER A 119 2.95 3.10 -12.61
N LEU A 120 3.10 3.71 -11.44
CA LEU A 120 2.81 3.13 -10.13
C LEU A 120 1.86 4.06 -9.36
N PRO A 121 0.57 4.11 -9.73
CA PRO A 121 -0.38 5.13 -9.27
C PRO A 121 -0.63 5.11 -7.75
N LEU A 122 -0.38 3.99 -7.07
CA LEU A 122 -0.61 3.87 -5.62
C LEU A 122 0.65 4.14 -4.78
N ASN A 123 1.82 4.35 -5.41
CA ASN A 123 3.03 4.79 -4.70
C ASN A 123 2.98 6.31 -4.48
N LEU A 124 3.08 6.77 -3.23
CA LEU A 124 3.13 8.20 -2.90
C LEU A 124 4.55 8.73 -2.64
N SER A 125 5.40 7.91 -2.02
CA SER A 125 6.79 8.29 -1.75
C SER A 125 7.59 8.22 -3.04
N MET A 126 8.44 9.21 -3.31
CA MET A 126 9.31 9.32 -4.51
C MET A 126 8.58 9.36 -5.87
N SER A 127 7.26 9.15 -5.89
CA SER A 127 6.45 9.06 -7.11
C SER A 127 6.25 10.42 -7.77
N GLY A 128 6.54 10.48 -9.07
CA GLY A 128 6.17 11.58 -9.96
C GLY A 128 4.80 11.41 -10.62
N HIS A 129 4.05 10.36 -10.28
CA HIS A 129 2.81 10.02 -10.97
C HIS A 129 1.72 11.08 -10.72
N PRO A 130 0.98 11.58 -11.75
CA PRO A 130 -0.03 12.64 -11.59
C PRO A 130 -1.12 12.33 -10.56
N PHE A 131 -1.55 11.07 -10.46
CA PHE A 131 -2.54 10.61 -9.48
C PHE A 131 -2.13 10.76 -8.01
N ARG A 132 -0.85 11.05 -7.74
CA ARG A 132 -0.32 11.21 -6.39
C ARG A 132 -1.05 12.30 -5.59
N SER A 133 -1.40 13.43 -6.22
CA SER A 133 -2.11 14.53 -5.55
C SER A 133 -3.52 14.06 -5.13
N THR A 134 -4.28 13.53 -6.08
CA THR A 134 -5.62 12.97 -5.84
C THR A 134 -5.62 11.94 -4.71
N LEU A 135 -4.70 10.97 -4.75
CA LEU A 135 -4.62 9.95 -3.71
C LEU A 135 -4.21 10.51 -2.34
N SER A 136 -3.36 11.54 -2.32
CA SER A 136 -2.98 12.23 -1.08
C SER A 136 -4.16 12.99 -0.47
N ASP A 137 -4.97 13.63 -1.30
CA ASP A 137 -6.15 14.39 -0.86
C ASP A 137 -7.24 13.46 -0.32
N LEU A 138 -7.53 12.35 -1.01
CA LEU A 138 -8.43 11.31 -0.52
C LEU A 138 -8.00 10.81 0.87
N ARG A 139 -6.72 10.48 1.05
CA ARG A 139 -6.19 10.05 2.35
C ARG A 139 -6.25 11.13 3.42
N ARG A 140 -6.16 12.40 3.05
CA ARG A 140 -6.23 13.53 3.99
C ARG A 140 -7.67 13.74 4.47
N ALA A 141 -8.64 13.58 3.58
CA ALA A 141 -10.07 13.76 3.85
C ALA A 141 -10.64 12.73 4.83
N LEU A 142 -10.06 11.53 4.91
CA LEU A 142 -10.50 10.48 5.84
C LEU A 142 -10.68 11.02 7.28
N ALA A 143 -11.88 10.80 7.82
CA ALA A 143 -12.30 11.21 9.17
C ALA A 143 -12.06 12.71 9.44
N ARG A 144 -12.37 13.59 8.48
CA ARG A 144 -12.31 15.06 8.64
C ARG A 144 -13.65 15.75 8.34
N ASN A 145 -14.77 15.06 8.52
CA ASN A 145 -16.10 15.67 8.42
C ASN A 145 -16.22 16.89 9.33
#